data_AF-A0A7C2EV51-F1
#
_entry.id   AF-A0A7C2EV51-F1
#
_cell.length_a   1.000
_cell.length_b   1.000
_cell.length_c   1.000
_cell.angle_alpha   90.00
_cell.angle_beta   90.00
_cell.angle_gamma   90.00
#
_symmetry.space_group_name_H-M   'P 1'
#
loop_
_entity.id
_entity.type
_entity.pdbx_description
1 polymer ?
#
loop_
_entity_poly.entity_id
_entity_poly.type
_entity_poly.pdbx_seq_one_letter_code
_entity_poly.pdbx_strand_id
1 'polypeptide(L)'
;MARREQSRKVRVTATLPSDMVKALDQTTKRRGLSSRSRALEVALTHWLRETRRREIEREVEAYYRSLTAMEKREDREWAQFASRSNRRLWD
;
A
#
# COMPACT_ATOMS: atom_id res chain seq x y z
N MET A 1 7.85 -2.53 -28.26
CA MET A 1 6.73 -1.74 -27.70
C MET A 1 5.74 -2.69 -27.05
N ALA A 2 5.62 -2.68 -25.72
CA ALA A 2 4.74 -3.60 -25.00
C ALA A 2 3.28 -3.32 -25.37
N ARG A 3 2.62 -4.31 -25.99
CA ARG A 3 1.19 -4.30 -26.28
C ARG A 3 0.47 -4.21 -24.93
N ARG A 4 -0.19 -3.08 -24.63
CA ARG A 4 -1.16 -3.04 -23.53
C ARG A 4 -2.21 -4.10 -23.86
N GLU A 5 -2.16 -5.25 -23.20
CA GLU A 5 -3.31 -6.14 -23.16
C GLU A 5 -4.47 -5.33 -22.60
N GLN A 6 -5.35 -4.88 -23.50
CA GLN A 6 -6.61 -4.27 -23.10
C GLN A 6 -7.45 -5.40 -22.53
N SER A 7 -7.31 -5.62 -21.23
CA SER A 7 -8.18 -6.51 -20.45
C SER A 7 -9.63 -6.17 -20.77
N ARG A 8 -10.37 -7.18 -21.25
CA ARG A 8 -11.74 -7.03 -21.77
C ARG A 8 -12.63 -6.42 -20.68
N LYS A 9 -13.29 -5.30 -21.00
CA LYS A 9 -14.23 -4.68 -20.05
C LYS A 9 -15.45 -5.58 -19.84
N VAL A 10 -15.82 -5.77 -18.58
CA VAL A 10 -17.02 -6.51 -18.18
C VAL A 10 -18.08 -5.52 -17.73
N ARG A 11 -19.34 -5.73 -18.17
CA ARG A 11 -20.47 -4.92 -17.71
C ARG A 11 -20.91 -5.41 -16.34
N VAL A 12 -20.99 -4.49 -15.39
CA VAL A 12 -21.47 -4.74 -14.03
C VAL A 12 -22.61 -3.77 -13.75
N THR A 13 -23.68 -4.25 -13.13
CA THR A 13 -24.79 -3.43 -12.64
C THR A 13 -24.68 -3.39 -11.12
N ALA A 14 -24.71 -2.19 -10.54
CA ALA A 14 -24.64 -1.98 -9.10
C ALA A 14 -25.61 -0.88 -8.68
N THR A 15 -26.22 -1.04 -7.50
CA THR A 15 -27.04 -0.02 -6.87
C THR A 15 -26.15 0.84 -6.00
N LEU A 16 -26.16 2.16 -6.23
CA LEU A 16 -25.32 3.13 -5.52
C LEU A 16 -26.20 4.23 -4.91
N PRO A 17 -25.82 4.78 -3.75
CA PRO A 17 -26.46 5.97 -3.20
C PRO A 17 -26.42 7.16 -4.17
N SER A 18 -27.49 7.97 -4.18
CA SER A 18 -27.65 9.03 -5.18
C SER A 18 -26.59 10.13 -5.08
N ASP A 19 -26.13 10.43 -3.88
CA ASP A 19 -25.02 11.34 -3.57
C ASP A 19 -23.70 10.82 -4.13
N MET A 20 -23.46 9.50 -4.06
CA MET A 20 -22.26 8.89 -4.63
C MET A 20 -22.25 8.96 -6.17
N VAL A 21 -23.41 8.79 -6.80
CA VAL A 21 -23.55 8.98 -8.25
C VAL A 21 -23.27 10.44 -8.63
N LYS A 22 -23.76 11.41 -7.85
CA LYS A 22 -23.46 12.84 -8.06
C LYS A 22 -21.96 13.13 -7.92
N ALA A 23 -21.29 12.59 -6.90
CA ALA A 23 -19.85 12.75 -6.71
C ALA A 23 -19.04 12.14 -7.87
N LEU A 24 -19.48 11.00 -8.41
CA LEU A 24 -18.89 10.36 -9.58
C LEU A 24 -19.02 11.24 -10.82
N ASP A 25 -20.18 11.86 -11.03
CA ASP A 25 -20.43 12.78 -12.14
C ASP A 25 -19.58 14.04 -12.05
N GLN A 26 -19.47 14.64 -10.87
CA GLN A 26 -18.60 15.79 -10.64
C GLN A 26 -17.14 15.43 -10.91
N THR A 27 -16.70 14.24 -10.48
CA THR A 27 -15.34 13.76 -10.74
C THR A 27 -15.10 13.53 -12.23
N THR A 28 -16.09 12.98 -12.94
CA THR A 28 -16.04 12.78 -14.39
C THR A 28 -15.85 14.12 -15.10
N LYS A 29 -16.66 15.14 -14.76
CA LYS A 29 -16.56 16.49 -15.33
C LYS A 29 -15.22 17.17 -14.99
N ARG A 30 -14.85 17.21 -13.71
CA ARG A 30 -13.63 17.88 -13.21
C ARG A 30 -12.35 17.30 -13.82
N ARG A 31 -12.32 15.99 -14.07
CA ARG A 31 -11.14 15.30 -14.64
C ARG A 31 -11.23 15.10 -16.15
N GLY A 32 -12.24 15.65 -16.83
CA GLY A 32 -12.42 15.50 -18.28
C GLY A 32 -12.53 14.04 -18.73
N LEU A 33 -13.11 13.16 -17.90
CA LEU A 33 -13.21 11.74 -18.21
C LEU A 33 -14.37 11.48 -19.17
N SER A 34 -14.17 10.53 -20.08
CA SER A 34 -15.13 10.24 -21.16
C SER A 34 -16.43 9.57 -20.70
N SER A 35 -16.46 8.98 -19.50
CA SER A 35 -17.66 8.29 -18.98
C SER A 35 -17.60 8.06 -17.48
N ARG A 36 -18.78 7.80 -16.88
CA ARG A 36 -18.92 7.30 -15.50
C ARG A 36 -18.14 6.01 -15.28
N SER A 37 -18.14 5.09 -16.25
CA SER A 37 -17.37 3.85 -16.18
C SER A 37 -15.87 4.12 -16.08
N ARG A 38 -15.35 5.13 -16.79
CA ARG A 38 -13.94 5.53 -16.67
C ARG A 38 -13.63 6.16 -15.31
N ALA A 39 -14.54 6.97 -14.78
CA ALA A 39 -14.40 7.51 -13.42
C ALA A 39 -14.41 6.40 -12.37
N LEU A 40 -15.30 5.41 -12.52
CA LEU A 40 -15.39 4.26 -11.65
C LEU A 40 -14.11 3.41 -11.72
N GLU A 41 -13.59 3.16 -12.91
CA GLU A 41 -12.33 2.44 -13.13
C GLU A 41 -11.16 3.11 -12.41
N VAL A 42 -11.04 4.44 -12.52
CA VAL A 42 -10.00 5.21 -11.83
C VAL A 42 -10.16 5.12 -10.31
N ALA A 43 -11.38 5.28 -9.80
CA ALA A 43 -11.66 5.21 -8.37
C ALA A 43 -11.37 3.82 -7.78
N LEU A 44 -11.84 2.75 -8.44
CA LEU A 44 -11.60 1.37 -8.04
C LEU A 44 -10.12 1.01 -8.11
N THR A 45 -9.41 1.42 -9.16
CA THR A 45 -7.97 1.19 -9.28
C THR A 45 -7.21 1.85 -8.13
N HIS A 46 -7.57 3.09 -7.79
CA HIS A 46 -6.97 3.79 -6.66
C HIS A 46 -7.26 3.07 -5.34
N TRP A 47 -8.52 2.71 -5.11
CA TRP A 47 -8.93 2.00 -3.89
C TRP A 47 -8.22 0.66 -3.72
N LEU A 48 -8.15 -0.17 -4.77
CA LEU A 48 -7.44 -1.46 -4.73
C LEU A 48 -5.95 -1.29 -4.43
N ARG A 49 -5.29 -0.30 -5.03
CA ARG A 49 -3.88 0.01 -4.74
C ARG A 49 -3.69 0.42 -3.29
N GLU A 50 -4.57 1.27 -2.78
CA GLU A 50 -4.51 1.76 -1.40
C GLU A 50 -4.75 0.62 -0.39
N THR A 51 -5.74 -0.24 -0.65
CA THR A 51 -6.00 -1.42 0.17
C THR A 51 -4.78 -2.34 0.19
N ARG A 52 -4.18 -2.62 -0.98
CA ARG A 52 -2.99 -3.47 -1.04
C ARG A 52 -1.79 -2.85 -0.32
N ARG A 53 -1.61 -1.53 -0.43
CA ARG A 53 -0.54 -0.83 0.31
C ARG A 53 -0.71 -1.01 1.81
N ARG A 54 -1.92 -0.84 2.33
CA ARG A 54 -2.22 -1.02 3.77
C ARG A 54 -2.07 -2.46 4.24
N GLU A 55 -2.39 -3.44 3.41
CA GLU A 55 -2.12 -4.85 3.72
C GLU A 55 -0.62 -5.09 3.90
N ILE A 56 0.20 -4.60 2.96
CA ILE A 56 1.65 -4.72 3.04
C ILE A 56 2.19 -4.00 4.29
N GLU A 57 1.72 -2.77 4.56
CA GLU A 57 2.11 -2.03 5.77
C GLU A 57 1.83 -2.83 7.05
N ARG A 58 0.68 -3.52 7.13
CA ARG A 58 0.33 -4.38 8.27
C ARG A 58 1.19 -5.64 8.34
N GLU A 59 1.47 -6.28 7.21
CA GLU A 59 2.34 -7.47 7.15
C GLU A 59 3.76 -7.12 7.58
N VAL A 60 4.29 -5.98 7.13
CA VAL A 60 5.59 -5.45 7.54
C VAL A 60 5.61 -5.13 9.03
N GLU A 61 4.57 -4.45 9.54
CA GLU A 61 4.45 -4.17 10.96
C GLU A 61 4.38 -5.47 11.79
N ALA A 62 3.62 -6.46 11.35
CA ALA A 62 3.52 -7.76 12.01
C ALA A 62 4.87 -8.50 12.01
N TYR A 63 5.60 -8.48 10.90
CA TYR A 63 6.95 -9.05 10.78
C TYR A 63 7.91 -8.42 11.79
N TYR A 64 8.07 -7.09 11.78
CA TYR A 64 8.96 -6.41 12.72
C TYR A 64 8.50 -6.55 14.18
N ARG A 65 7.19 -6.59 14.45
CA ARG A 65 6.69 -6.89 15.80
C ARG A 65 7.01 -8.32 16.23
N SER A 66 6.99 -9.29 15.32
CA SER A 66 7.25 -10.70 15.62
C SER A 66 8.72 -11.01 15.94
N LEU A 67 9.65 -10.22 15.41
CA LEU A 67 11.08 -10.38 15.66
C LEU A 67 11.58 -9.76 16.99
N THR A 68 10.72 -9.08 17.73
CA THR A 68 11.09 -8.26 18.90
C THR A 68 11.68 -8.98 20.12
N ALA A 69 11.78 -10.31 20.14
CA ALA A 69 12.50 -11.04 21.19
C ALA A 69 13.90 -11.49 20.76
N MET A 70 14.03 -11.98 19.52
CA MET A 70 15.29 -12.51 19.00
C MET A 70 16.22 -11.39 18.53
N GLU A 71 15.70 -10.39 17.81
CA GLU A 71 16.49 -9.23 17.37
C GLU A 71 16.93 -8.36 18.55
N LYS A 72 16.08 -8.17 19.57
CA LYS A 72 16.49 -7.47 20.80
C LYS A 72 17.59 -8.20 21.56
N ARG A 73 17.69 -9.53 21.42
CA ARG A 73 18.77 -10.32 22.02
C ARG A 73 20.05 -10.12 21.22
N GLU A 74 19.96 -10.20 19.91
CA GLU A 74 21.06 -9.95 18.99
C GLU A 74 21.62 -8.53 19.17
N ASP A 75 20.79 -7.48 19.16
CA ASP A 75 21.22 -6.09 19.41
C ASP A 75 21.98 -5.93 20.75
N ARG A 76 21.56 -6.64 21.80
CA ARG A 76 22.27 -6.63 23.10
C ARG A 76 23.62 -7.36 23.00
N GLU A 77 23.68 -8.46 22.27
CA GLU A 77 24.91 -9.23 22.04
C GLU A 77 25.92 -8.41 21.20
N TRP A 78 25.48 -7.73 20.14
CA TRP A 78 26.30 -6.82 19.34
C TRP A 78 26.76 -5.59 20.14
N ALA A 79 25.87 -4.97 20.94
CA ALA A 79 26.24 -3.84 21.81
C ALA A 79 27.30 -4.24 22.85
N GLN A 80 27.17 -5.43 23.45
CA GLN A 80 28.18 -5.97 24.36
C GLN A 80 29.50 -6.25 23.65
N PHE A 81 29.47 -6.83 22.45
CA PHE A 81 30.67 -7.08 21.65
C PHE A 81 31.41 -5.78 21.30
N ALA A 82 30.70 -4.76 20.81
CA ALA A 82 31.26 -3.45 20.46
C ALA A 82 31.82 -2.69 21.68
N SER A 83 31.17 -2.78 22.83
CA SER A 83 31.67 -2.15 24.07
C SER A 83 32.98 -2.79 24.57
N ARG A 84 33.14 -4.11 24.37
CA ARG A 84 34.36 -4.85 24.75
C ARG A 84 35.52 -4.61 23.80
N SER A 85 35.26 -4.44 22.50
CA SER A 85 36.30 -4.09 21.53
C SER A 85 36.78 -2.65 21.70
N ASN A 86 35.89 -1.71 22.06
CA ASN A 86 36.30 -0.34 22.36
C ASN A 86 37.24 -0.29 23.59
N ARG A 87 36.98 -1.07 24.64
CA ARG A 87 37.86 -1.12 25.84
C ARG A 87 39.26 -1.68 25.60
N ARG A 88 39.49 -2.41 24.51
CA ARG A 88 40.82 -2.97 24.15
C ARG A 88 41.61 -2.11 23.18
N LEU A 89 41.01 -1.05 22.64
CA LEU A 89 41.61 -0.18 21.62
C LEU A 89 42.12 1.16 22.20
N TRP A 90 41.85 1.43 23.48
CA TRP A 90 42.23 2.66 24.19
C TRP A 90 43.18 2.42 25.39
N ASP A 91 43.83 1.25 25.44
CA ASP A 91 45.05 1.01 26.24
C ASP A 91 46.26 0.99 25.27
#